data_AF-A0A330L8A8-F1
#
_entry.id   AF-A0A330L8A8-F1
#
_cell.length_a   1.000
_cell.length_b   1.000
_cell.length_c   1.000
_cell.angle_alpha   90.00
_cell.angle_beta   90.00
_cell.angle_gamma   90.00
#
_symmetry.space_group_name_H-M   'P 1'
#
loop_
_entity.id
_entity.type
_entity.pdbx_description
1 polymer ?
#
loop_
_entity_poly.entity_id
_entity_poly.type
_entity_poly.pdbx_seq_one_letter_code
_entity_poly.pdbx_strand_id
1 'polypeptide(L)' 'MYVCLCKGIREAEFCALASCHGTCPKSMKQAMGLDDACCGRCEANLETLIQSIAGCSAVSSAGTQS' A
#
# COMPACT_ATOMS: atom_id res chain seq x y z
N MET A 1 -1.66 8.81 7.78
CA MET A 1 -1.59 10.05 6.97
C MET A 1 -2.19 9.82 5.57
N TYR A 2 -2.18 10.81 4.67
CA TYR A 2 -2.51 10.58 3.25
C TYR A 2 -1.27 10.08 2.51
N VAL A 3 -1.43 8.98 1.77
CA VAL A 3 -0.38 8.43 0.89
C VAL A 3 -0.49 9.04 -0.51
N CYS A 4 -1.71 9.23 -1.02
CA CYS A 4 -1.95 9.93 -2.27
C CYS A 4 -3.13 10.90 -2.11
N LEU A 5 -2.87 12.21 -2.25
CA LEU A 5 -3.92 13.22 -2.17
C LEU A 5 -4.81 13.22 -3.43
N CYS A 6 -4.26 12.97 -4.62
CA CYS A 6 -5.02 12.96 -5.88
C CYS A 6 -6.13 11.89 -5.89
N LYS A 7 -5.86 10.73 -5.27
CA LYS A 7 -6.80 9.61 -5.20
C LYS A 7 -7.48 9.47 -3.84
N GLY A 8 -7.18 10.36 -2.90
CA GLY A 8 -7.73 10.34 -1.55
C GLY A 8 -7.27 9.16 -0.68
N ILE A 9 -6.20 8.46 -1.07
CA ILE A 9 -5.75 7.24 -0.40
C ILE A 9 -5.05 7.58 0.90
N ARG A 10 -5.59 7.04 1.99
CA ARG A 10 -5.01 7.12 3.32
C ARG A 10 -4.14 5.91 3.60
N GLU A 11 -3.26 6.04 4.58
CA GLU A 11 -2.35 4.98 5.01
C GLU A 11 -3.06 3.68 5.38
N ALA A 12 -4.19 3.75 6.11
CA ALA A 12 -4.98 2.55 6.43
C ALA A 12 -5.50 1.83 5.18
N GLU A 13 -5.95 2.59 4.18
CA GLU A 13 -6.40 2.05 2.90
C GLU A 13 -5.23 1.50 2.08
N PHE A 14 -4.09 2.19 2.06
CA PHE A 14 -2.87 1.72 1.42
C PHE A 14 -2.38 0.38 2.02
N CYS A 15 -2.41 0.24 3.35
CA CYS A 15 -2.12 -1.04 4.01
C CYS A 15 -3.13 -2.13 3.62
N ALA A 16 -4.43 -1.81 3.60
CA ALA A 16 -5.47 -2.76 3.17
C ALA A 16 -5.27 -3.22 1.71
N LEU A 17 -4.96 -2.30 0.79
CA LEU A 17 -4.64 -2.62 -0.60
C LEU A 17 -3.42 -3.54 -0.69
N ALA A 18 -2.37 -3.28 0.10
CA ALA A 18 -1.18 -4.12 0.15
C ALA A 18 -1.48 -5.54 0.67
N SER A 19 -2.34 -5.67 1.69
CA SER A 19 -2.77 -6.97 2.20
C SER A 19 -3.64 -7.75 1.19
N CYS A 20 -4.47 -7.06 0.40
CA CYS A 20 -5.38 -7.70 -0.57
C CYS A 20 -4.71 -8.02 -1.91
N HIS A 21 -3.85 -7.13 -2.42
CA HIS A 21 -3.28 -7.22 -3.77
C HIS A 21 -1.78 -7.56 -3.79
N GLY A 22 -1.16 -7.65 -2.61
CA GLY A 22 0.27 -7.85 -2.44
C GLY A 22 1.08 -6.56 -2.55
N THR A 23 2.36 -6.65 -2.21
CA THR A 23 3.29 -5.51 -2.10
C THR A 23 4.13 -5.28 -3.37
N CYS A 24 3.76 -5.86 -4.51
CA CYS A 24 4.46 -5.58 -5.76
C CYS A 24 4.14 -4.15 -6.24
N PRO A 25 5.13 -3.31 -6.62
CA PRO A 25 4.88 -1.94 -7.08
C PRO A 25 3.86 -1.85 -8.22
N LYS A 26 3.91 -2.79 -9.17
CA LYS A 26 2.95 -2.82 -10.30
C LYS A 26 1.51 -3.08 -9.82
N SER A 27 1.33 -4.04 -8.92
CA SER A 27 0.02 -4.36 -8.34
C SER A 27 -0.51 -3.19 -7.51
N MET A 28 0.35 -2.58 -6.69
CA MET A 28 -0.02 -1.43 -5.87
C MET A 28 -0.38 -0.21 -6.72
N LYS A 29 0.38 0.08 -7.78
CA LYS A 29 0.06 1.16 -8.71
C LYS A 29 -1.35 1.00 -9.30
N GLN A 30 -1.69 -0.21 -9.74
CA GLN A 30 -3.03 -0.53 -10.26
C GLN A 30 -4.10 -0.44 -9.18
N ALA A 31 -3.86 -1.03 -8.00
CA ALA A 31 -4.82 -1.04 -6.89
C ALA A 31 -5.12 0.37 -6.35
N MET A 32 -4.11 1.24 -6.33
CA MET A 32 -4.24 2.66 -5.98
C MET A 32 -4.84 3.52 -7.11
N GLY A 33 -5.06 2.94 -8.30
CA GLY A 33 -5.55 3.68 -9.47
C GLY A 33 -4.63 4.84 -9.88
N LEU A 34 -3.31 4.68 -9.77
CA LEU A 34 -2.36 5.71 -10.18
C LEU A 34 -2.24 5.72 -11.71
N ASP A 35 -2.68 6.82 -12.31
CA ASP A 35 -2.75 7.08 -13.75
C ASP A 35 -2.20 8.48 -14.07
N ASP A 36 -2.24 8.86 -15.34
CA ASP A 36 -1.71 10.15 -15.84
C ASP A 36 -2.45 11.38 -15.27
N ALA A 37 -3.61 11.19 -14.62
CA ALA A 37 -4.32 12.25 -13.91
C ALA A 37 -3.79 12.51 -12.49
N CYS A 38 -2.89 11.65 -11.98
CA CYS A 38 -2.22 11.82 -10.70
C CYS A 38 -0.92 12.63 -10.85
N CYS A 39 -0.57 13.44 -9.84
CA CYS A 39 0.65 14.27 -9.85
C CYS A 39 1.98 13.49 -9.82
N GLY A 40 1.97 12.15 -9.91
CA GLY A 40 3.15 11.29 -9.93
C GLY A 40 3.92 11.13 -8.61
N ARG A 41 3.72 12.01 -7.61
CA ARG A 41 4.52 11.98 -6.36
C ARG A 41 4.42 10.67 -5.58
N CYS A 42 3.22 10.09 -5.47
CA CYS A 42 3.02 8.83 -4.78
C CYS A 42 3.56 7.64 -5.57
N GLU A 43 3.54 7.70 -6.91
CA GLU A 43 4.14 6.66 -7.76
C GLU A 43 5.67 6.68 -7.65
N ALA A 44 6.28 7.85 -7.71
CA ALA A 44 7.73 8.01 -7.58
C ALA A 44 8.28 7.51 -6.23
N ASN A 45 7.46 7.54 -5.17
CA ASN A 45 7.83 7.07 -3.83
C ASN A 45 7.21 5.70 -3.48
N LEU A 46 6.58 5.02 -4.43
CA LEU A 46 5.75 3.84 -4.16
C LEU A 46 6.55 2.70 -3.51
N GLU A 47 7.78 2.47 -3.96
CA GLU A 47 8.64 1.42 -3.39
C GLU A 47 8.99 1.70 -1.93
N THR A 48 9.35 2.94 -1.58
CA THR A 48 9.62 3.35 -0.20
C THR A 48 8.37 3.20 0.66
N LEU A 49 7.21 3.61 0.14
CA LEU A 49 5.93 3.46 0.83
C LEU A 49 5.62 1.99 1.10
N ILE A 50 5.84 1.10 0.14
CA ILE A 50 5.66 -0.35 0.29
C ILE A 50 6.59 -0.91 1.38
N GLN A 51 7.87 -0.55 1.35
CA GLN A 51 8.85 -0.98 2.36
C GLN A 51 8.48 -0.50 3.77
N SER A 52 7.82 0.65 3.87
CA SER A 52 7.29 1.19 5.13
C SER A 52 6.21 0.29 5.74
N ILE A 53 5.39 -0.36 4.90
CA ILE A 53 4.34 -1.30 5.36
C ILE A 53 4.95 -2.64 5.79
N ALA A 54 6.08 -3.08 5.21
CA ALA A 54 6.70 -4.34 5.57
C ALA A 54 7.16 -4.39 7.05
N GLY A 55 7.39 -3.22 7.67
CA GLY A 55 7.59 -3.10 9.12
C GLY A 55 6.31 -3.23 9.97
N CYS A 56 5.13 -3.25 9.35
CA CYS A 56 3.82 -3.42 9.98
C CYS A 56 3.40 -4.89 10.09
N SER A 57 4.12 -5.82 9.45
CA SER A 57 3.88 -7.27 9.53
C SER A 57 4.43 -7.88 10.81
N ALA A 58 3.85 -7.51 11.96
CA ALA A 58 4.02 -8.24 13.22
C ALA A 58 2.73 -8.26 14.04
N VAL A 59 1.56 -8.37 13.40
CA VAL A 59 0.32 -8.73 14.10
C VAL A 59 -0.32 -9.98 13.49
N SER A 60 0.03 -11.09 14.13
CA SER A 60 -0.81 -12.26 14.43
C SER A 60 -1.39 -13.10 13.29
N SER A 61 -0.71 -14.21 13.00
CA SER A 61 -1.38 -15.52 12.99
C SER A 61 -1.09 -16.22 14.33
N ALA A 62 -1.99 -16.06 15.29
CA ALA A 62 -2.04 -16.83 16.53
C ALA A 62 -2.99 -18.04 16.34
N GLY A 63 -2.56 -19.23 16.78
CA GLY A 63 -3.38 -20.45 16.98
C GLY A 63 -3.62 -21.28 15.71
N THR A 64 -3.12 -22.51 15.61
CA THR A 64 -3.72 -23.66 16.32
C THR A 64 -2.69 -24.78 16.45
N GLN A 65 -2.50 -25.27 17.68
CA GLN A 65 -1.94 -26.58 17.99
C GLN A 65 -2.99 -27.66 17.71
N SER A 66 -2.63 -28.75 17.04
CA SER A 66 -2.97 -30.16 17.38
C SER A 66 -2.37 -31.09 16.35
#